data_AF-A0A3B8NRZ9-F1
#
_entry.id   AF-A0A3B8NRZ9-F1
#
_cell.length_a   1.000
_cell.length_b   1.000
_cell.length_c   1.000
_cell.angle_alpha   90.00
_cell.angle_beta   90.00
_cell.angle_gamma   90.00
#
_symmetry.space_group_name_H-M   'P 1'
#
loop_
_entity.id
_entity.type
_entity.pdbx_description
1 polymer ?
#
loop_
_entity_poly.entity_id
_entity_poly.type
_entity_poly.pdbx_seq_one_letter_code
_entity_poly.pdbx_strand_id
1 'polypeptide(L)'
;MLEALSWFVAIEALGILALPAAFLLFRRLPDRGMTLAKPAALVFFSYLLWVLGLTHIAPNTQLTIIVMLAVAAAPSVFLYRRILTELKDFAREHWPVLVATEVVFIGFFLLWLGIVSEAPAINHTEKPMDLAFVGAVLQSDYFPPEDPWLSGNSISYYYFGHFMVAFLSQLTGMVSSSGYNLGIALVPAMAAMGTFGLVYNLVRLSGGTRTAGMVFGCVAPALVLLAGNLEGAMEFVQLRGWGGEGFWGWLGIKGLTGLEGGSGGFPDGPWWWFRASRVIDTLSGGQSLDYTITEFPMFSFILGDLHPHVMNLPFMVLGLGLCLNLSLSTQRLGLDWLRTHPWEAAAIALFIGSLAFINLWDLPVMAAVLAATALVKAFGDREGNLALAAMDAAVVVLPVLVLAVVMFLPFYDSFDAPTSGLLPLREVNTRPFLLFLVLGPFILITVSFLFRQ
;
A
#
# COMPACT_ATOMS: atom_id res chain seq x y z
N MET A 1 12.20 23.01 -1.40
CA MET A 1 12.49 22.88 0.05
C MET A 1 11.29 23.26 0.92
N LEU A 2 10.73 24.47 0.80
CA LEU A 2 9.55 24.88 1.59
C LEU A 2 8.32 24.00 1.30
N GLU A 3 8.10 23.64 0.04
CA GLU A 3 7.02 22.70 -0.34
C GLU A 3 7.20 21.35 0.36
N ALA A 4 8.35 20.69 0.19
CA ALA A 4 8.62 19.42 0.86
C ALA A 4 8.43 19.49 2.40
N LEU A 5 8.81 20.61 3.03
CA LEU A 5 8.58 20.82 4.45
C LEU A 5 7.09 20.96 4.80
N SER A 6 6.31 21.74 4.03
CA SER A 6 4.88 21.90 4.30
C SER A 6 4.12 20.59 4.10
N TRP A 7 4.49 19.80 3.09
CA TRP A 7 3.97 18.45 2.87
C TRP A 7 4.29 17.50 4.02
N PHE A 8 5.54 17.49 4.46
CA PHE A 8 5.97 16.69 5.60
C PHE A 8 5.22 17.08 6.88
N VAL A 9 5.10 18.38 7.18
CA VAL A 9 4.34 18.86 8.33
C VAL A 9 2.87 18.50 8.22
N ALA A 10 2.28 18.55 7.02
CA ALA A 10 0.89 18.17 6.81
C ALA A 10 0.64 16.69 7.14
N ILE A 11 1.48 15.77 6.64
CA ILE A 11 1.31 14.34 6.94
C ILE A 11 1.58 14.02 8.42
N GLU A 12 2.55 14.68 9.05
CA GLU A 12 2.77 14.55 10.51
C GLU A 12 1.56 15.04 11.30
N ALA A 13 0.99 16.19 10.93
CA ALA A 13 -0.19 16.73 11.59
C ALA A 13 -1.40 15.79 11.47
N LEU A 14 -1.62 15.19 10.30
CA LEU A 14 -2.67 14.19 10.09
C LEU A 14 -2.43 12.94 10.95
N GLY A 15 -1.18 12.46 11.01
CA GLY A 15 -0.79 11.33 11.85
C GLY A 15 -1.07 11.62 13.33
N ILE A 16 -0.64 12.77 13.85
CA ILE A 16 -0.88 13.21 15.24
C ILE A 16 -2.39 13.34 15.51
N LEU A 17 -3.15 13.87 14.56
CA LEU A 17 -4.60 14.04 14.69
C LEU A 17 -5.33 12.69 14.79
N ALA A 18 -4.94 11.69 14.00
CA ALA A 18 -5.52 10.35 14.02
C ALA A 18 -4.95 9.46 15.13
N LEU A 19 -3.79 9.80 15.68
CA LEU A 19 -3.05 8.95 16.62
C LEU A 19 -3.87 8.43 17.81
N PRO A 20 -4.66 9.23 18.56
CA PRO A 20 -5.35 8.70 19.73
C PRO A 20 -6.44 7.69 19.34
N ALA A 21 -7.05 7.83 18.16
CA ALA A 21 -7.99 6.85 17.63
C ALA A 21 -7.25 5.57 17.18
N ALA A 22 -6.12 5.70 16.47
CA ALA A 22 -5.28 4.58 16.10
C ALA A 22 -4.78 3.81 17.34
N PHE A 23 -4.32 4.52 18.37
CA PHE A 23 -3.85 3.96 19.64
C PHE A 23 -4.92 3.11 20.35
N LEU A 24 -6.18 3.53 20.27
CA LEU A 24 -7.31 2.80 20.83
C LEU A 24 -7.79 1.64 19.94
N LEU A 25 -7.72 1.80 18.62
CA LEU A 25 -8.10 0.78 17.64
C LEU A 25 -7.12 -0.40 17.67
N PHE A 26 -5.83 -0.09 17.64
CA PHE A 26 -4.74 -1.06 17.62
C PHE A 26 -4.21 -1.41 19.01
N ARG A 27 -5.03 -1.25 20.06
CA ARG A 27 -4.62 -1.45 21.47
C ARG A 27 -4.01 -2.82 21.77
N ARG A 28 -4.27 -3.82 20.92
CA ARG A 28 -3.79 -5.20 21.07
C ARG A 28 -2.43 -5.40 20.42
N LEU A 29 -2.00 -4.50 19.54
CA LEU A 29 -0.68 -4.53 18.94
C LEU A 29 0.37 -3.94 19.88
N PRO A 30 1.59 -4.52 19.92
CA PRO A 30 2.70 -4.00 20.73
C PRO A 30 3.09 -2.54 20.43
N ASP A 31 2.97 -2.07 19.20
CA ASP A 31 3.24 -0.67 18.81
C ASP A 31 2.00 0.24 18.94
N ARG A 32 0.83 -0.33 19.26
CA ARG A 32 -0.46 0.35 19.36
C ARG A 32 -0.82 1.19 18.13
N GLY A 33 -0.41 0.75 16.94
CA GLY A 33 -0.77 1.40 15.67
C GLY A 33 -0.09 2.75 15.41
N MET A 34 0.97 3.10 16.16
CA MET A 34 1.79 4.29 15.89
C MET A 34 2.33 4.27 14.46
N THR A 35 2.72 3.10 13.95
CA THR A 35 3.27 2.90 12.61
C THR A 35 2.22 2.96 11.50
N LEU A 36 0.94 2.93 11.86
CA LEU A 36 -0.20 2.88 10.94
C LEU A 36 -1.07 4.15 10.99
N ALA A 37 -0.75 5.09 11.89
CA ALA A 37 -1.56 6.29 12.10
C ALA A 37 -1.59 7.21 10.86
N LYS A 38 -0.46 7.40 10.17
CA LYS A 38 -0.37 8.24 8.95
C LYS A 38 -1.21 7.69 7.79
N PRO A 39 -1.09 6.41 7.37
CA PRO A 39 -1.96 5.87 6.31
C PRO A 39 -3.44 5.80 6.74
N ALA A 40 -3.74 5.48 8.01
CA ALA A 40 -5.11 5.49 8.50
C ALA A 40 -5.73 6.90 8.45
N ALA A 41 -4.95 7.94 8.78
CA ALA A 41 -5.39 9.33 8.69
C ALA A 41 -5.73 9.72 7.24
N LEU A 42 -4.88 9.35 6.27
CA LEU A 42 -5.14 9.66 4.87
C LEU A 42 -6.42 9.02 4.37
N VAL A 43 -6.62 7.71 4.59
CA VAL A 43 -7.87 7.02 4.21
C VAL A 43 -9.07 7.73 4.82
N PHE A 44 -9.03 8.00 6.12
CA PHE A 44 -10.15 8.56 6.85
C PHE A 44 -10.50 9.98 6.40
N PHE A 45 -9.53 10.89 6.39
CA PHE A 45 -9.79 12.30 6.06
C PHE A 45 -10.06 12.53 4.57
N SER A 46 -9.42 11.76 3.68
CA SER A 46 -9.75 11.81 2.25
C SER A 46 -11.14 11.25 1.99
N TYR A 47 -11.54 10.17 2.67
CA TYR A 47 -12.91 9.65 2.58
C TYR A 47 -13.95 10.67 3.05
N LEU A 48 -13.70 11.36 4.18
CA LEU A 48 -14.62 12.41 4.65
C LEU A 48 -14.78 13.53 3.63
N LEU A 49 -13.69 14.02 3.04
CA LEU A 49 -13.76 15.03 1.99
C LEU A 49 -14.52 14.52 0.75
N TRP A 50 -14.26 13.28 0.35
CA TRP A 50 -14.95 12.66 -0.78
C TRP A 50 -16.46 12.60 -0.55
N VAL A 51 -16.90 12.16 0.64
CA VAL A 51 -18.33 12.15 1.00
C VAL A 51 -18.94 13.55 1.06
N LEU A 52 -18.23 14.55 1.60
CA LEU A 52 -18.70 15.94 1.61
C LEU A 52 -18.89 16.49 0.19
N GLY A 53 -17.97 16.17 -0.73
CA GLY A 53 -18.07 16.55 -2.13
C GLY A 53 -19.17 15.81 -2.88
N LEU A 54 -19.36 14.50 -2.64
CA LEU A 54 -20.46 13.72 -3.23
C LEU A 54 -21.85 14.21 -2.79
N THR A 55 -21.97 14.63 -1.53
CA THR A 55 -23.24 15.09 -0.95
C THR A 55 -23.51 16.57 -1.22
N HIS A 56 -22.60 17.27 -1.90
CA HIS A 56 -22.64 18.71 -2.11
C HIS A 56 -22.78 19.55 -0.82
N ILE A 57 -22.39 18.99 0.34
CA ILE A 57 -22.44 19.70 1.63
C ILE A 57 -21.37 20.78 1.69
N ALA A 58 -20.17 20.46 1.20
CA ALA A 58 -19.06 21.40 1.14
C ALA A 58 -18.17 21.11 -0.08
N PRO A 59 -17.66 22.16 -0.76
CA PRO A 59 -16.82 21.99 -1.93
C PRO A 59 -15.41 21.55 -1.56
N ASN A 60 -14.67 20.96 -2.50
CA ASN A 60 -13.27 20.58 -2.39
C ASN A 60 -12.32 21.80 -2.42
N THR A 61 -12.30 22.55 -1.33
CA THR A 61 -11.42 23.72 -1.18
C THR A 61 -10.45 23.52 -0.02
N GLN A 62 -9.32 24.23 -0.06
CA GLN A 62 -8.39 24.26 1.06
C GLN A 62 -9.07 24.69 2.38
N LEU A 63 -10.00 25.65 2.32
CA LEU A 63 -10.78 26.09 3.48
C LEU A 63 -11.64 24.94 4.04
N THR A 64 -12.34 24.20 3.18
CA THR A 64 -13.13 23.03 3.59
C THR A 64 -12.27 22.02 4.33
N ILE A 65 -11.08 21.71 3.80
CA ILE A 65 -10.16 20.75 4.43
C ILE A 65 -9.70 21.29 5.79
N ILE A 66 -9.27 22.55 5.89
CA ILE A 66 -8.82 23.15 7.15
C ILE A 66 -9.93 23.13 8.20
N VAL A 67 -11.15 23.53 7.84
CA VAL A 67 -12.31 23.50 8.74
C VAL A 67 -12.64 22.07 9.16
N MET A 68 -12.65 21.12 8.22
CA MET A 68 -12.87 19.70 8.51
C MET A 68 -11.86 19.16 9.52
N LEU A 69 -10.56 19.44 9.33
CA LEU A 69 -9.50 19.02 10.24
C LEU A 69 -9.60 19.73 11.61
N ALA A 70 -9.97 21.01 11.63
CA ALA A 70 -10.20 21.75 12.87
C ALA A 70 -11.38 21.19 13.68
N VAL A 71 -12.46 20.78 13.01
CA VAL A 71 -13.59 20.08 13.66
C VAL A 71 -13.14 18.72 14.19
N ALA A 72 -12.37 17.96 13.40
CA ALA A 72 -11.83 16.67 13.82
C ALA A 72 -10.81 16.76 14.98
N ALA A 73 -10.20 17.93 15.20
CA ALA A 73 -9.32 18.16 16.34
C ALA A 73 -10.07 18.08 17.68
N ALA A 74 -11.35 18.45 17.75
CA ALA A 74 -12.13 18.38 18.98
C ALA A 74 -12.26 16.95 19.57
N PRO A 75 -12.76 15.94 18.82
CA PRO A 75 -12.79 14.57 19.31
C PRO A 75 -11.38 14.00 19.52
N SER A 76 -10.40 14.35 18.68
CA SER A 76 -9.01 13.92 18.86
C SER A 76 -8.43 14.42 20.19
N VAL A 77 -8.56 15.71 20.50
CA VAL A 77 -8.13 16.32 21.77
C VAL A 77 -8.86 15.70 22.96
N PHE A 78 -10.16 15.44 22.83
CA PHE A 78 -10.93 14.74 23.86
C PHE A 78 -10.35 13.35 24.15
N LEU A 79 -10.07 12.56 23.10
CA LEU A 79 -9.47 11.23 23.24
C LEU A 79 -8.07 11.33 23.83
N TYR A 80 -7.21 12.24 23.36
CA TYR A 80 -5.89 12.49 23.92
C TYR A 80 -5.94 12.73 25.42
N ARG A 81 -6.88 13.56 25.90
CA ARG A 81 -7.04 13.82 27.34
C ARG A 81 -7.42 12.58 28.13
N ARG A 82 -8.23 11.68 27.54
CA ARG A 82 -8.64 10.42 28.17
C ARG A 82 -7.50 9.41 28.27
N ILE A 83 -6.65 9.35 27.25
CA ILE A 83 -5.54 8.38 27.18
C ILE A 83 -4.19 8.98 27.58
N LEU A 84 -4.12 10.24 28.02
CA LEU A 84 -2.86 10.98 28.17
C LEU A 84 -1.86 10.26 29.08
N THR A 85 -2.32 9.73 30.21
CA THR A 85 -1.47 9.00 31.16
C THR A 85 -0.90 7.75 30.51
N GLU A 86 -1.77 6.95 29.89
CA GLU A 86 -1.39 5.72 29.18
C GLU A 86 -0.42 5.99 28.02
N LEU A 87 -0.67 7.06 27.25
CA LEU A 87 0.20 7.48 26.15
C LEU A 87 1.58 7.94 26.67
N LYS A 88 1.62 8.70 27.77
CA LYS A 88 2.89 9.14 28.37
C LYS A 88 3.71 7.98 28.92
N ASP A 89 3.06 7.01 29.56
CA ASP A 89 3.74 5.84 30.10
C ASP A 89 4.23 4.93 28.97
N PHE A 90 3.40 4.69 27.95
CA PHE A 90 3.79 4.00 26.74
C PHE A 90 4.97 4.69 26.04
N ALA A 91 4.91 6.01 25.86
CA ALA A 91 6.00 6.76 25.23
C ALA A 91 7.29 6.66 26.05
N ARG A 92 7.25 6.72 27.38
CA ARG A 92 8.44 6.52 28.22
C ARG A 92 9.04 5.13 28.07
N GLU A 93 8.21 4.10 27.97
CA GLU A 93 8.67 2.70 27.85
C GLU A 93 9.16 2.35 26.42
N HIS A 94 8.50 2.92 25.41
CA HIS A 94 8.67 2.56 24.00
C HIS A 94 9.34 3.64 23.14
N TRP A 95 9.88 4.71 23.73
CA TRP A 95 10.51 5.80 22.98
C TRP A 95 11.54 5.34 21.92
N PRO A 96 12.37 4.28 22.12
CA PRO A 96 13.32 3.89 21.08
C PRO A 96 12.62 3.37 19.81
N VAL A 97 11.46 2.72 19.98
CA VAL A 97 10.63 2.23 18.88
C VAL A 97 9.98 3.41 18.17
N LEU A 98 9.45 4.38 18.92
CA LEU A 98 8.88 5.60 18.34
C LEU A 98 9.90 6.37 17.50
N VAL A 99 11.11 6.54 18.03
CA VAL A 99 12.20 7.19 17.28
C VAL A 99 12.61 6.37 16.06
N ALA A 100 12.74 5.05 16.18
CA ALA A 100 13.08 4.20 15.04
C ALA A 100 12.02 4.26 13.94
N THR A 101 10.74 4.25 14.29
CA THR A 101 9.62 4.41 13.36
C THR A 101 9.75 5.71 12.56
N GLU A 102 9.98 6.84 13.24
CA GLU A 102 10.11 8.13 12.57
C GLU A 102 11.41 8.25 11.77
N VAL A 103 12.52 7.66 12.24
CA VAL A 103 13.77 7.59 11.47
C VAL A 103 13.59 6.78 10.19
N VAL A 104 12.87 5.67 10.22
CA VAL A 104 12.54 4.88 9.03
C VAL A 104 11.68 5.69 8.07
N PHE A 105 10.61 6.32 8.57
CA PHE A 105 9.73 7.18 7.77
C PHE A 105 10.48 8.32 7.11
N ILE A 106 11.19 9.14 7.89
CA ILE A 106 11.97 10.29 7.41
C ILE A 106 13.08 9.84 6.48
N GLY A 107 13.78 8.73 6.80
CA GLY A 107 14.86 8.20 5.99
C GLY A 107 14.41 7.82 4.58
N PHE A 108 13.30 7.08 4.46
CA PHE A 108 12.73 6.74 3.16
C PHE A 108 12.15 7.96 2.44
N PHE A 109 11.48 8.87 3.15
CA PHE A 109 10.96 10.10 2.57
C PHE A 109 12.07 10.95 1.95
N LEU A 110 13.16 11.19 2.69
CA LEU A 110 14.30 11.99 2.22
C LEU A 110 15.09 11.28 1.12
N LEU A 111 15.29 9.96 1.22
CA LEU A 111 15.92 9.17 0.17
C LEU A 111 15.17 9.33 -1.15
N TRP A 112 13.86 9.14 -1.13
CA TRP A 112 13.05 9.16 -2.33
C TRP A 112 12.80 10.58 -2.85
N LEU A 113 12.69 11.56 -1.95
CA LEU A 113 12.69 12.97 -2.31
C LEU A 113 13.98 13.35 -3.05
N GLY A 114 15.14 12.85 -2.60
CA GLY A 114 16.42 13.04 -3.29
C GLY A 114 16.39 12.47 -4.70
N ILE A 115 15.96 11.21 -4.85
CA ILE A 115 15.87 10.55 -6.17
C ILE A 115 14.93 11.31 -7.12
N VAL A 116 13.72 11.64 -6.67
CA VAL A 116 12.73 12.36 -7.49
C VAL A 116 13.20 13.76 -7.85
N SER A 117 13.98 14.42 -6.98
CA SER A 117 14.49 15.76 -7.25
C SER A 117 15.50 15.83 -8.41
N GLU A 118 16.18 14.73 -8.72
CA GLU A 118 17.12 14.65 -9.86
C GLU A 118 16.40 14.50 -11.21
N ALA A 119 15.20 13.90 -11.21
CA ALA A 119 14.40 13.69 -12.42
C ALA A 119 12.90 13.98 -12.19
N PRO A 120 12.51 15.23 -11.88
CA PRO A 120 11.14 15.58 -11.48
C PRO A 120 10.15 15.66 -12.67
N ALA A 121 10.60 15.34 -13.89
CA ALA A 121 9.80 15.45 -15.10
C ALA A 121 8.72 14.35 -15.17
N ILE A 122 7.47 14.77 -15.37
CA ILE A 122 6.28 13.91 -15.39
C ILE A 122 5.83 13.73 -16.85
N ASN A 123 6.64 13.07 -17.67
CA ASN A 123 6.51 13.11 -19.14
C ASN A 123 6.62 11.76 -19.87
N HIS A 124 6.64 10.65 -19.16
CA HIS A 124 6.82 9.32 -19.74
C HIS A 124 5.92 8.30 -19.05
N THR A 125 5.71 7.16 -19.72
CA THR A 125 4.86 6.06 -19.22
C THR A 125 3.48 6.57 -18.78
N GLU A 126 3.00 6.16 -17.61
CA GLU A 126 1.66 6.51 -17.13
C GLU A 126 1.64 7.79 -16.29
N LYS A 127 2.80 8.39 -16.02
CA LYS A 127 2.90 9.61 -15.22
C LYS A 127 2.01 10.76 -15.68
N PRO A 128 1.89 11.07 -16.99
CA PRO A 128 0.99 12.12 -17.44
C PRO A 128 -0.47 11.82 -17.14
N MET A 129 -0.88 10.55 -17.20
CA MET A 129 -2.24 10.12 -16.87
C MET A 129 -2.50 10.26 -15.36
N ASP A 130 -1.58 9.80 -14.51
CA ASP A 130 -1.72 9.95 -13.06
C ASP A 130 -1.77 11.43 -12.64
N LEU A 131 -0.90 12.28 -13.22
CA LEU A 131 -0.92 13.72 -12.95
C LEU A 131 -2.23 14.35 -13.41
N ALA A 132 -2.79 13.90 -14.54
CA ALA A 132 -4.08 14.37 -15.00
C ALA A 132 -5.21 14.01 -14.01
N PHE A 133 -5.18 12.82 -13.39
CA PHE A 133 -6.15 12.45 -12.34
C PHE A 133 -6.00 13.28 -11.06
N VAL A 134 -4.75 13.51 -10.60
CA VAL A 134 -4.51 14.45 -9.47
C VAL A 134 -5.04 15.84 -9.81
N GLY A 135 -4.78 16.32 -11.04
CA GLY A 135 -5.25 17.61 -11.53
C GLY A 135 -6.77 17.70 -11.63
N ALA A 136 -7.44 16.65 -12.11
CA ALA A 136 -8.89 16.58 -12.22
C ALA A 136 -9.56 16.67 -10.85
N VAL A 137 -9.03 15.96 -9.84
CA VAL A 137 -9.54 16.07 -8.46
C VAL A 137 -9.33 17.49 -7.93
N LEU A 138 -8.16 18.09 -8.12
CA LEU A 138 -7.87 19.46 -7.65
C LEU A 138 -8.77 20.54 -8.29
N GLN A 139 -9.18 20.33 -9.54
CA GLN A 139 -10.06 21.27 -10.27
C GLN A 139 -11.55 21.05 -9.97
N SER A 140 -11.92 19.92 -9.36
CA SER A 140 -13.31 19.57 -9.10
C SER A 140 -13.76 20.13 -7.76
N ASP A 141 -14.81 20.96 -7.75
CA ASP A 141 -15.46 21.44 -6.53
C ASP A 141 -16.28 20.32 -5.85
N TYR A 142 -16.88 19.43 -6.63
CA TYR A 142 -17.72 18.32 -6.18
C TYR A 142 -17.34 17.05 -6.94
N PHE A 143 -17.76 15.89 -6.43
CA PHE A 143 -17.36 14.58 -6.97
C PHE A 143 -18.58 13.84 -7.55
N PRO A 144 -18.38 12.93 -8.53
CA PRO A 144 -17.10 12.49 -9.11
C PRO A 144 -16.40 13.55 -9.99
N PRO A 145 -15.05 13.52 -10.10
CA PRO A 145 -14.31 14.43 -10.96
C PRO A 145 -14.54 14.12 -12.45
N GLU A 146 -14.47 15.16 -13.29
CA GLU A 146 -14.53 15.00 -14.76
C GLU A 146 -13.28 14.26 -15.27
N ASP A 147 -13.49 13.36 -16.24
CA ASP A 147 -12.41 12.62 -16.88
C ASP A 147 -11.57 13.57 -17.77
N PRO A 148 -10.25 13.68 -17.52
CA PRO A 148 -9.40 14.60 -18.27
C PRO A 148 -9.19 14.19 -19.75
N TRP A 149 -9.55 12.96 -20.12
CA TRP A 149 -9.40 12.41 -21.47
C TRP A 149 -10.74 12.23 -22.19
N LEU A 150 -11.86 12.28 -21.47
CA LEU A 150 -13.20 12.08 -22.01
C LEU A 150 -14.20 13.11 -21.46
N SER A 151 -14.24 14.29 -22.08
CA SER A 151 -15.09 15.41 -21.64
C SER A 151 -16.57 15.00 -21.49
N GLY A 152 -17.21 15.53 -20.45
CA GLY A 152 -18.59 15.24 -20.09
C GLY A 152 -18.80 13.89 -19.39
N ASN A 153 -17.73 13.12 -19.14
CA ASN A 153 -17.78 11.86 -18.40
C ASN A 153 -16.99 11.99 -17.09
N SER A 154 -17.26 11.11 -16.14
CA SER A 154 -16.48 10.98 -14.90
C SER A 154 -15.32 10.03 -15.08
N ILE A 155 -14.27 10.17 -14.26
CA ILE A 155 -13.14 9.23 -14.26
C ILE A 155 -13.64 7.81 -13.99
N SER A 156 -13.45 6.92 -14.96
CA SER A 156 -13.74 5.47 -14.84
C SER A 156 -12.45 4.70 -14.53
N TYR A 157 -11.89 4.96 -13.34
CA TYR A 157 -10.64 4.36 -12.87
C TYR A 157 -10.59 4.37 -11.33
N TYR A 158 -9.76 3.52 -10.72
CA TYR A 158 -9.55 3.51 -9.26
C TYR A 158 -8.64 4.68 -8.84
N TYR A 159 -9.22 5.87 -8.67
CA TYR A 159 -8.50 7.13 -8.47
C TYR A 159 -8.30 7.54 -6.99
N PHE A 160 -8.65 6.72 -6.00
CA PHE A 160 -8.62 7.18 -4.60
C PHE A 160 -7.21 7.48 -4.08
N GLY A 161 -6.19 6.77 -4.59
CA GLY A 161 -4.80 7.13 -4.28
C GLY A 161 -4.42 8.51 -4.84
N HIS A 162 -4.80 8.80 -6.09
CA HIS A 162 -4.64 10.14 -6.69
C HIS A 162 -5.42 11.20 -5.89
N PHE A 163 -6.61 10.84 -5.39
CA PHE A 163 -7.41 11.69 -4.52
C PHE A 163 -6.68 12.03 -3.22
N MET A 164 -6.01 11.08 -2.57
CA MET A 164 -5.22 11.35 -1.35
C MET A 164 -4.04 12.28 -1.62
N VAL A 165 -3.39 12.14 -2.77
CA VAL A 165 -2.31 13.04 -3.20
C VAL A 165 -2.86 14.45 -3.49
N ALA A 166 -4.01 14.54 -4.17
CA ALA A 166 -4.71 15.80 -4.40
C ALA A 166 -5.17 16.45 -3.07
N PHE A 167 -5.68 15.66 -2.13
CA PHE A 167 -6.06 16.12 -0.78
C PHE A 167 -4.91 16.80 -0.06
N LEU A 168 -3.73 16.19 -0.04
CA LEU A 168 -2.52 16.78 0.56
C LEU A 168 -2.05 18.01 -0.21
N SER A 169 -2.13 17.99 -1.54
CA SER A 169 -1.77 19.13 -2.39
C SER A 169 -2.67 20.33 -2.11
N GLN A 170 -3.98 20.11 -2.01
CA GLN A 170 -4.98 21.12 -1.71
C GLN A 170 -4.81 21.67 -0.28
N LEU A 171 -4.56 20.79 0.71
CA LEU A 171 -4.28 21.19 2.09
C LEU A 171 -3.04 22.10 2.18
N THR A 172 -1.98 21.78 1.44
CA THR A 172 -0.71 22.51 1.46
C THR A 172 -0.66 23.69 0.47
N GLY A 173 -1.68 23.86 -0.37
CA GLY A 173 -1.74 24.93 -1.37
C GLY A 173 -0.75 24.76 -2.51
N MET A 174 -0.42 23.51 -2.86
CA MET A 174 0.55 23.18 -3.91
C MET A 174 -0.09 22.96 -5.27
N VAL A 175 0.69 23.21 -6.32
CA VAL A 175 0.37 22.79 -7.68
C VAL A 175 0.47 21.25 -7.81
N SER A 176 -0.28 20.69 -8.77
CA SER A 176 -0.38 19.24 -8.98
C SER A 176 0.98 18.57 -9.22
N SER A 177 1.91 19.21 -9.93
CA SER A 177 3.23 18.64 -10.23
C SER A 177 4.12 18.50 -8.99
N SER A 178 4.12 19.48 -8.09
CA SER A 178 4.84 19.39 -6.81
C SER A 178 4.21 18.33 -5.91
N GLY A 179 2.87 18.33 -5.82
CA GLY A 179 2.13 17.32 -5.06
C GLY A 179 2.36 15.90 -5.56
N TYR A 180 2.43 15.72 -6.88
CA TYR A 180 2.75 14.45 -7.54
C TYR A 180 4.12 13.90 -7.11
N ASN A 181 5.17 14.72 -7.27
CA ASN A 181 6.53 14.35 -6.91
C ASN A 181 6.69 14.07 -5.41
N LEU A 182 6.02 14.83 -4.55
CA LEU A 182 5.99 14.59 -3.10
C LEU A 182 5.16 13.37 -2.72
N GLY A 183 4.13 13.04 -3.49
CA GLY A 183 3.39 11.78 -3.41
C GLY A 183 4.30 10.57 -3.66
N ILE A 184 5.11 10.62 -4.72
CA ILE A 184 6.09 9.56 -5.03
C ILE A 184 7.08 9.36 -3.87
N ALA A 185 7.45 10.44 -3.17
CA ALA A 185 8.31 10.31 -1.99
C ALA A 185 7.57 9.80 -0.73
N LEU A 186 6.30 10.14 -0.59
CA LEU A 186 5.50 9.79 0.59
C LEU A 186 5.09 8.31 0.62
N VAL A 187 4.70 7.73 -0.51
CA VAL A 187 4.25 6.33 -0.60
C VAL A 187 5.29 5.33 -0.04
N PRO A 188 6.56 5.31 -0.51
CA PRO A 188 7.57 4.40 0.03
C PRO A 188 7.89 4.69 1.50
N ALA A 189 7.81 5.95 1.95
CA ALA A 189 8.01 6.32 3.35
C ALA A 189 6.95 5.71 4.27
N MET A 190 5.67 5.82 3.90
CA MET A 190 4.57 5.22 4.65
C MET A 190 4.63 3.69 4.60
N ALA A 191 4.97 3.10 3.45
CA ALA A 191 5.12 1.66 3.31
C ALA A 191 6.26 1.13 4.20
N ALA A 192 7.39 1.85 4.27
CA ALA A 192 8.52 1.49 5.12
C ALA A 192 8.16 1.57 6.60
N MET A 193 7.51 2.66 7.02
CA MET A 193 7.01 2.82 8.39
C MET A 193 6.03 1.71 8.78
N GLY A 194 5.07 1.39 7.91
CA GLY A 194 4.09 0.34 8.16
C GLY A 194 4.72 -1.05 8.22
N THR A 195 5.61 -1.40 7.28
CA THR A 195 6.26 -2.73 7.24
C THR A 195 7.19 -2.94 8.43
N PHE A 196 7.91 -1.90 8.85
CA PHE A 196 8.65 -1.88 10.11
C PHE A 196 7.73 -2.24 11.28
N GLY A 197 6.59 -1.56 11.39
CA GLY A 197 5.63 -1.78 12.47
C GLY A 197 5.01 -3.17 12.47
N LEU A 198 4.61 -3.67 11.30
CA LEU A 198 4.01 -4.99 11.14
C LEU A 198 4.98 -6.08 11.63
N VAL A 199 6.23 -6.05 11.17
CA VAL A 199 7.24 -7.05 11.56
C VAL A 199 7.67 -6.87 13.01
N TYR A 200 7.81 -5.64 13.51
CA TYR A 200 8.03 -5.38 14.93
C TYR A 200 6.94 -6.02 15.79
N ASN A 201 5.66 -5.83 15.42
CA ASN A 201 4.53 -6.41 16.13
C ASN A 201 4.57 -7.94 16.11
N LEU A 202 4.78 -8.55 14.95
CA LEU A 202 4.88 -10.02 14.82
C LEU A 202 6.00 -10.60 15.69
N VAL A 203 7.18 -9.99 15.70
CA VAL A 203 8.31 -10.45 16.52
C VAL A 203 8.00 -10.32 18.00
N ARG A 204 7.42 -9.20 18.43
CA ARG A 204 7.03 -8.99 19.84
C ARG A 204 5.95 -9.95 20.31
N LEU A 205 4.95 -10.22 19.47
CA LEU A 205 3.88 -11.18 19.76
C LEU A 205 4.38 -12.62 19.79
N SER A 206 5.45 -12.93 19.06
CA SER A 206 6.11 -14.24 19.07
C SER A 206 7.06 -14.43 20.26
N GLY A 207 7.04 -13.54 21.26
CA GLY A 207 7.91 -13.60 22.44
C GLY A 207 9.32 -13.00 22.22
N GLY A 208 9.57 -12.38 21.07
CA GLY A 208 10.83 -11.71 20.77
C GLY A 208 11.08 -10.48 21.63
N THR A 209 12.36 -10.17 21.87
CA THR A 209 12.75 -8.97 22.60
C THR A 209 12.46 -7.70 21.80
N ARG A 210 12.40 -6.54 22.48
CA ARG A 210 12.27 -5.23 21.82
C ARG A 210 13.36 -5.00 20.78
N THR A 211 14.61 -5.33 21.11
CA THR A 211 15.75 -5.17 20.21
C THR A 211 15.61 -6.05 18.97
N ALA A 212 15.21 -7.32 19.14
CA ALA A 212 14.94 -8.20 18.00
C ALA A 212 13.83 -7.63 17.11
N GLY A 213 12.73 -7.16 17.72
CA GLY A 213 11.64 -6.53 16.98
C GLY A 213 12.09 -5.32 16.18
N MET A 214 12.95 -4.47 16.74
CA MET A 214 13.50 -3.30 16.02
C MET A 214 14.44 -3.72 14.89
N VAL A 215 15.33 -4.69 15.11
CA VAL A 215 16.27 -5.18 14.09
C VAL A 215 15.53 -5.79 12.91
N PHE A 216 14.63 -6.74 13.16
CA PHE A 216 13.85 -7.37 12.09
C PHE A 216 12.85 -6.39 11.46
N GLY A 217 12.29 -5.48 12.27
CA GLY A 217 11.49 -4.36 11.78
C GLY A 217 12.25 -3.51 10.77
N CYS A 218 13.51 -3.16 11.03
CA CYS A 218 14.33 -2.38 10.09
C CYS A 218 14.71 -3.14 8.81
N VAL A 219 14.85 -4.47 8.90
CA VAL A 219 15.12 -5.33 7.73
C VAL A 219 13.90 -5.44 6.81
N ALA A 220 12.69 -5.37 7.36
CA ALA A 220 11.46 -5.60 6.61
C ALA A 220 11.24 -4.60 5.44
N PRO A 221 11.37 -3.27 5.62
CA PRO A 221 11.31 -2.33 4.49
C PRO A 221 12.33 -2.64 3.41
N ALA A 222 13.56 -3.04 3.76
CA ALA A 222 14.58 -3.36 2.76
C ALA A 222 14.18 -4.57 1.91
N LEU A 223 13.64 -5.63 2.54
CA LEU A 223 13.20 -6.83 1.83
C LEU A 223 11.92 -6.61 1.02
N VAL A 224 10.96 -5.83 1.53
CA VAL A 224 9.67 -5.61 0.85
C VAL A 224 9.79 -4.55 -0.25
N LEU A 225 10.55 -3.49 0.00
CA LEU A 225 10.55 -2.29 -0.83
C LEU A 225 11.76 -2.17 -1.76
N LEU A 226 12.93 -2.67 -1.35
CA LEU A 226 14.18 -2.47 -2.08
C LEU A 226 14.69 -3.73 -2.79
N ALA A 227 14.34 -4.91 -2.31
CA ALA A 227 14.76 -6.16 -2.93
C ALA A 227 14.11 -6.31 -4.32
N GLY A 228 14.96 -6.44 -5.34
CA GLY A 228 14.55 -6.73 -6.71
C GLY A 228 14.57 -8.21 -7.03
N ASN A 229 14.19 -8.52 -8.27
CA ASN A 229 14.24 -9.88 -8.79
C ASN A 229 15.64 -10.25 -9.34
N LEU A 230 15.78 -11.48 -9.87
CA LEU A 230 17.06 -12.00 -10.37
C LEU A 230 17.40 -11.54 -11.79
N GLU A 231 16.60 -10.68 -12.42
CA GLU A 231 16.86 -10.21 -13.77
C GLU A 231 18.16 -9.40 -13.85
N GLY A 232 18.43 -8.52 -12.89
CA GLY A 232 19.69 -7.77 -12.85
C GLY A 232 20.93 -8.67 -12.71
N ALA A 233 20.78 -9.86 -12.11
CA ALA A 233 21.83 -10.87 -12.10
C ALA A 233 22.03 -11.50 -13.49
N MET A 234 20.96 -11.67 -14.27
CA MET A 234 21.05 -12.15 -15.66
C MET A 234 21.74 -11.11 -16.56
N GLU A 235 21.47 -9.81 -16.37
CA GLU A 235 22.20 -8.73 -17.06
C GLU A 235 23.71 -8.81 -16.76
N PHE A 236 24.09 -9.01 -15.49
CA PHE A 236 25.50 -9.20 -15.12
C PHE A 236 26.12 -10.44 -15.79
N VAL A 237 25.45 -11.59 -15.74
CA VAL A 237 25.94 -12.85 -16.33
C VAL A 237 26.08 -12.72 -17.86
N GLN A 238 25.15 -12.03 -18.52
CA GLN A 238 25.20 -11.72 -19.95
C GLN A 238 26.42 -10.86 -20.27
N LEU A 239 26.64 -9.76 -19.55
CA LEU A 239 27.76 -8.83 -19.78
C LEU A 239 29.12 -9.48 -19.57
N ARG A 240 29.22 -10.47 -18.67
CA ARG A 240 30.46 -11.23 -18.45
C ARG A 240 30.68 -12.35 -19.46
N GLY A 241 29.72 -12.60 -20.36
CA GLY A 241 29.81 -13.67 -21.35
C GLY A 241 29.81 -15.07 -20.72
N TRP A 242 29.20 -15.23 -19.54
CA TRP A 242 29.20 -16.49 -18.80
C TRP A 242 28.15 -17.50 -19.30
N GLY A 243 27.23 -17.07 -20.17
CA GLY A 243 26.27 -17.94 -20.86
C GLY A 243 26.55 -18.01 -22.37
N GLY A 244 26.33 -19.18 -22.97
CA GLY A 244 26.40 -19.36 -24.43
C GLY A 244 25.09 -18.98 -25.13
N GLU A 245 25.13 -18.78 -26.45
CA GLU A 245 23.96 -18.39 -27.27
C GLU A 245 22.73 -19.29 -27.06
N GLY A 246 22.95 -20.61 -26.94
CA GLY A 246 21.85 -21.55 -26.69
C GLY A 246 21.17 -21.35 -25.33
N PHE A 247 21.90 -20.94 -24.29
CA PHE A 247 21.32 -20.63 -22.99
C PHE A 247 20.46 -19.37 -23.05
N TRP A 248 20.93 -18.31 -23.72
CA TRP A 248 20.19 -17.05 -23.84
C TRP A 248 18.97 -17.17 -24.76
N GLY A 249 19.11 -17.94 -25.85
CA GLY A 249 17.99 -18.32 -26.70
C GLY A 249 16.93 -19.15 -25.96
N TRP A 250 17.37 -20.08 -25.09
CA TRP A 250 16.47 -20.81 -24.21
C TRP A 250 15.85 -19.91 -23.14
N LEU A 251 16.62 -18.99 -22.55
CA LEU A 251 16.14 -18.08 -21.52
C LEU A 251 15.02 -17.19 -22.07
N GLY A 252 15.25 -16.62 -23.25
CA GLY A 252 14.21 -15.94 -24.03
C GLY A 252 13.69 -14.65 -23.42
N ILE A 253 14.47 -13.99 -22.56
CA ILE A 253 14.12 -12.66 -22.03
C ILE A 253 14.33 -11.63 -23.14
N LYS A 254 13.26 -10.90 -23.48
CA LYS A 254 13.26 -9.94 -24.57
C LYS A 254 14.27 -8.81 -24.33
N GLY A 255 15.16 -8.61 -25.30
CA GLY A 255 16.15 -7.54 -25.29
C GLY A 255 17.40 -7.82 -24.44
N LEU A 256 17.48 -8.94 -23.73
CA LEU A 256 18.70 -9.37 -23.02
C LEU A 256 19.71 -9.94 -24.01
N THR A 257 20.44 -9.05 -24.68
CA THR A 257 21.36 -9.40 -25.78
C THR A 257 22.84 -9.14 -25.45
N GLY A 258 23.13 -8.45 -24.34
CA GLY A 258 24.50 -8.08 -23.96
C GLY A 258 25.14 -7.01 -24.85
N LEU A 259 24.35 -6.38 -25.72
CA LEU A 259 24.81 -5.36 -26.66
C LEU A 259 25.04 -3.99 -25.99
N GLU A 260 24.56 -3.79 -24.76
CA GLU A 260 24.73 -2.57 -23.96
C GLU A 260 25.99 -2.64 -23.08
N GLY A 261 27.12 -3.03 -23.70
CA GLY A 261 28.38 -3.28 -23.02
C GLY A 261 29.02 -2.01 -22.45
N GLY A 262 29.11 -1.94 -21.13
CA GLY A 262 29.88 -0.95 -20.38
C GLY A 262 31.16 -1.50 -19.77
N SER A 263 32.04 -0.61 -19.29
CA SER A 263 33.25 -1.02 -18.54
C SER A 263 32.96 -1.48 -17.09
N GLY A 264 31.71 -1.27 -16.63
CA GLY A 264 31.25 -1.55 -15.27
C GLY A 264 30.71 -2.96 -15.03
N GLY A 265 30.06 -3.13 -13.88
CA GLY A 265 29.32 -4.35 -13.52
C GLY A 265 27.84 -4.34 -13.94
N PHE A 266 27.36 -3.29 -14.59
CA PHE A 266 25.97 -3.14 -15.02
C PHE A 266 25.93 -2.56 -16.44
N PRO A 267 24.81 -2.68 -17.16
CA PRO A 267 24.66 -2.06 -18.48
C PRO A 267 24.80 -0.53 -18.40
N ASP A 268 25.44 0.07 -19.40
CA ASP A 268 25.60 1.54 -19.50
C ASP A 268 24.38 2.22 -20.13
N GLY A 269 23.46 1.45 -20.72
CA GLY A 269 22.26 1.95 -21.38
C GLY A 269 21.27 2.61 -20.42
N PRO A 270 20.66 3.75 -20.76
CA PRO A 270 19.58 4.27 -19.94
C PRO A 270 18.41 3.28 -19.97
N TRP A 271 17.65 3.16 -18.87
CA TRP A 271 16.48 2.26 -18.78
C TRP A 271 16.76 0.76 -18.88
N TRP A 272 18.01 0.29 -18.77
CA TRP A 272 18.31 -1.15 -18.78
C TRP A 272 17.50 -1.92 -17.71
N TRP A 273 17.35 -1.33 -16.53
CA TRP A 273 16.59 -1.87 -15.40
C TRP A 273 15.09 -2.02 -15.71
N PHE A 274 14.59 -1.39 -16.78
CA PHE A 274 13.19 -1.52 -17.17
C PHE A 274 12.84 -2.97 -17.53
N ARG A 275 13.82 -3.73 -18.01
CA ARG A 275 13.68 -5.15 -18.36
C ARG A 275 13.31 -6.02 -17.17
N ALA A 276 13.70 -5.62 -15.96
CA ALA A 276 13.39 -6.35 -14.74
C ALA A 276 11.88 -6.54 -14.52
N SER A 277 11.02 -5.67 -15.06
CA SER A 277 9.56 -5.85 -14.97
C SER A 277 8.94 -6.60 -16.16
N ARG A 278 9.75 -7.14 -17.08
CA ARG A 278 9.33 -7.77 -18.33
C ARG A 278 10.08 -9.08 -18.61
N VAL A 279 10.27 -9.87 -17.55
CA VAL A 279 11.00 -11.16 -17.59
C VAL A 279 10.14 -12.28 -18.18
N ILE A 280 8.84 -12.25 -17.94
CA ILE A 280 7.90 -13.31 -18.35
C ILE A 280 7.33 -12.96 -19.73
N ASP A 281 7.65 -13.79 -20.71
CA ASP A 281 7.10 -13.70 -22.07
C ASP A 281 6.83 -15.11 -22.61
N THR A 282 5.74 -15.27 -23.35
CA THR A 282 5.46 -16.49 -24.13
C THR A 282 5.66 -16.19 -25.60
N LEU A 283 6.66 -16.83 -26.21
CA LEU A 283 6.99 -16.64 -27.63
C LEU A 283 6.42 -17.78 -28.49
N SER A 284 5.79 -17.42 -29.62
CA SER A 284 5.39 -18.36 -30.67
C SER A 284 5.75 -17.79 -32.04
N GLY A 285 6.51 -18.54 -32.85
CA GLY A 285 6.97 -18.07 -34.15
C GLY A 285 7.82 -16.78 -34.10
N GLY A 286 8.48 -16.51 -32.97
CA GLY A 286 9.23 -15.27 -32.74
C GLY A 286 8.38 -14.04 -32.37
N GLN A 287 7.06 -14.20 -32.21
CA GLN A 287 6.17 -13.16 -31.72
C GLN A 287 5.82 -13.40 -30.24
N SER A 288 5.76 -12.30 -29.49
CA SER A 288 5.27 -12.31 -28.11
C SER A 288 3.76 -12.46 -28.09
N LEU A 289 3.29 -13.50 -27.42
CA LEU A 289 1.87 -13.80 -27.22
C LEU A 289 1.34 -13.26 -25.88
N ASP A 290 2.23 -13.08 -24.90
CA ASP A 290 1.90 -12.53 -23.58
C ASP A 290 3.14 -11.89 -22.98
N TYR A 291 3.27 -10.58 -23.17
CA TYR A 291 4.34 -9.78 -22.61
C TYR A 291 3.94 -9.28 -21.23
N THR A 292 4.09 -10.15 -20.22
CA THR A 292 3.56 -9.89 -18.89
C THR A 292 4.34 -8.78 -18.17
N ILE A 293 3.59 -7.83 -17.62
CA ILE A 293 4.08 -6.77 -16.74
C ILE A 293 4.21 -7.35 -15.32
N THR A 294 5.43 -7.41 -14.79
CA THR A 294 5.75 -7.96 -13.46
C THR A 294 6.52 -6.96 -12.62
N GLU A 295 5.85 -5.88 -12.25
CA GLU A 295 6.45 -4.84 -11.43
C GLU A 295 6.59 -5.27 -9.97
N PHE A 296 7.60 -4.70 -9.31
CA PHE A 296 7.88 -4.87 -7.89
C PHE A 296 8.21 -3.51 -7.28
N PRO A 297 8.09 -3.33 -5.96
CA PRO A 297 8.12 -1.99 -5.35
C PRO A 297 9.31 -1.12 -5.78
N MET A 298 10.55 -1.65 -5.73
CA MET A 298 11.73 -0.88 -6.13
C MET A 298 11.66 -0.42 -7.60
N PHE A 299 11.18 -1.27 -8.51
CA PHE A 299 10.98 -0.90 -9.92
C PHE A 299 10.02 0.28 -10.03
N SER A 300 8.83 0.17 -9.44
CA SER A 300 7.80 1.18 -9.61
C SER A 300 8.14 2.48 -8.88
N PHE A 301 8.86 2.41 -7.75
CA PHE A 301 9.36 3.60 -7.09
C PHE A 301 10.40 4.33 -7.94
N ILE A 302 11.32 3.63 -8.61
CA ILE A 302 12.32 4.24 -9.52
C ILE A 302 11.61 4.80 -10.75
N LEU A 303 10.66 4.04 -11.31
CA LEU A 303 9.84 4.50 -12.41
C LEU A 303 9.14 5.80 -12.02
N GLY A 304 8.60 5.86 -10.81
CA GLY A 304 8.06 7.07 -10.20
C GLY A 304 6.75 7.50 -10.85
N ASP A 305 5.91 6.53 -11.20
CA ASP A 305 4.49 6.78 -11.43
C ASP A 305 3.71 6.64 -10.12
N LEU A 306 2.57 7.29 -10.04
CA LEU A 306 1.64 7.14 -8.93
C LEU A 306 0.61 6.10 -9.33
N HIS A 307 1.10 4.96 -9.84
CA HIS A 307 0.21 3.91 -10.25
C HIS A 307 -0.51 3.35 -9.02
N PRO A 308 -1.80 3.03 -9.13
CA PRO A 308 -2.61 2.50 -8.03
C PRO A 308 -2.03 1.37 -7.18
N HIS A 309 -1.44 0.33 -7.79
CA HIS A 309 -0.83 -0.74 -7.00
C HIS A 309 0.39 -0.26 -6.19
N VAL A 310 1.07 0.79 -6.62
CA VAL A 310 2.19 1.43 -5.91
C VAL A 310 1.67 2.22 -4.72
N MET A 311 0.68 3.09 -4.96
CA MET A 311 0.03 3.88 -3.91
C MET A 311 -0.65 2.99 -2.87
N ASN A 312 -1.09 1.78 -3.25
CA ASN A 312 -1.78 0.88 -2.34
C ASN A 312 -0.87 0.21 -1.29
N LEU A 313 0.46 0.16 -1.50
CA LEU A 313 1.41 -0.52 -0.61
C LEU A 313 1.27 -0.17 0.88
N PRO A 314 1.30 1.12 1.30
CA PRO A 314 1.12 1.48 2.71
C PRO A 314 -0.24 1.07 3.27
N PHE A 315 -1.27 1.06 2.43
CA PHE A 315 -2.62 0.72 2.83
C PHE A 315 -2.77 -0.79 2.98
N MET A 316 -2.23 -1.62 2.08
CA MET A 316 -2.17 -3.08 2.27
C MET A 316 -1.56 -3.46 3.63
N VAL A 317 -0.49 -2.78 4.04
CA VAL A 317 0.14 -3.00 5.35
C VAL A 317 -0.76 -2.58 6.52
N LEU A 318 -1.49 -1.47 6.39
CA LEU A 318 -2.53 -1.09 7.35
C LEU A 318 -3.62 -2.18 7.47
N GLY A 319 -4.02 -2.78 6.36
CA GLY A 319 -4.98 -3.89 6.34
C GLY A 319 -4.48 -5.14 7.03
N LEU A 320 -3.22 -5.50 6.80
CA LEU A 320 -2.55 -6.59 7.51
C LEU A 320 -2.46 -6.30 9.02
N GLY A 321 -2.18 -5.04 9.40
CA GLY A 321 -2.21 -4.59 10.79
C GLY A 321 -3.58 -4.73 11.45
N LEU A 322 -4.66 -4.40 10.72
CA LEU A 322 -6.04 -4.60 11.18
C LEU A 322 -6.37 -6.08 11.36
N CYS A 323 -5.97 -6.94 10.41
CA CYS A 323 -6.15 -8.39 10.53
C CYS A 323 -5.38 -8.94 11.73
N LEU A 324 -4.12 -8.53 11.92
CA LEU A 324 -3.33 -8.92 13.08
C LEU A 324 -4.00 -8.47 14.39
N ASN A 325 -4.50 -7.24 14.46
CA ASN A 325 -5.23 -6.75 15.64
C ASN A 325 -6.52 -7.55 15.91
N LEU A 326 -7.28 -7.92 14.87
CA LEU A 326 -8.47 -8.76 14.99
C LEU A 326 -8.12 -10.15 15.55
N SER A 327 -7.03 -10.75 15.05
CA SER A 327 -6.56 -12.07 15.49
C SER A 327 -6.24 -12.13 16.99
N LEU A 328 -5.85 -11.00 17.57
CA LEU A 328 -5.52 -10.86 18.99
C LEU A 328 -6.72 -10.51 19.88
N SER A 329 -7.92 -10.41 19.32
CA SER A 329 -9.11 -10.10 20.13
C SER A 329 -9.34 -11.22 21.17
N THR A 330 -9.55 -10.84 22.43
CA THR A 330 -9.83 -11.78 23.52
C THR A 330 -11.28 -12.23 23.56
N GLN A 331 -12.17 -11.47 22.93
CA GLN A 331 -13.58 -11.84 22.79
C GLN A 331 -13.73 -12.79 21.60
N ARG A 332 -14.62 -13.78 21.76
CA ARG A 332 -14.96 -14.71 20.68
C ARG A 332 -15.58 -13.96 19.50
N LEU A 333 -15.26 -14.35 18.27
CA LEU A 333 -15.94 -13.80 17.10
C LEU A 333 -17.39 -14.25 17.05
N GLY A 334 -18.22 -13.42 16.41
CA GLY A 334 -19.65 -13.63 16.26
C GLY A 334 -20.41 -12.33 16.45
N LEU A 335 -21.73 -12.45 16.64
CA LEU A 335 -22.63 -11.30 16.72
C LEU A 335 -22.32 -10.39 17.92
N ASP A 336 -21.94 -10.98 19.05
CA ASP A 336 -21.59 -10.21 20.25
C ASP A 336 -20.31 -9.40 20.07
N TRP A 337 -19.36 -9.88 19.27
CA TRP A 337 -18.17 -9.10 18.94
C TRP A 337 -18.52 -7.86 18.12
N LEU A 338 -19.39 -7.99 17.11
CA LEU A 338 -19.86 -6.85 16.32
C LEU A 338 -20.58 -5.79 17.17
N ARG A 339 -21.34 -6.24 18.18
CA ARG A 339 -22.06 -5.35 19.11
C ARG A 339 -21.12 -4.60 20.05
N THR A 340 -20.06 -5.24 20.52
CA THR A 340 -19.10 -4.64 21.47
C THR A 340 -17.97 -3.87 20.81
N HIS A 341 -17.64 -4.19 19.56
CA HIS A 341 -16.55 -3.57 18.78
C HIS A 341 -17.04 -2.90 17.47
N PRO A 342 -18.14 -2.11 17.47
CA PRO A 342 -18.71 -1.56 16.24
C PRO A 342 -17.74 -0.61 15.52
N TRP A 343 -16.92 0.14 16.26
CA TRP A 343 -15.93 1.06 15.70
C TRP A 343 -14.77 0.35 15.02
N GLU A 344 -14.34 -0.80 15.55
CA GLU A 344 -13.31 -1.62 14.92
C GLU A 344 -13.86 -2.27 13.65
N ALA A 345 -15.08 -2.80 13.69
CA ALA A 345 -15.76 -3.32 12.50
C ALA A 345 -15.92 -2.25 11.42
N ALA A 346 -16.33 -1.03 11.80
CA ALA A 346 -16.46 0.10 10.88
C ALA A 346 -15.11 0.56 10.32
N ALA A 347 -14.05 0.57 11.14
CA ALA A 347 -12.70 0.90 10.66
C ALA A 347 -12.17 -0.13 9.65
N ILE A 348 -12.40 -1.42 9.90
CA ILE A 348 -12.07 -2.49 8.96
C ILE A 348 -12.88 -2.33 7.67
N ALA A 349 -14.18 -2.05 7.76
CA ALA A 349 -15.04 -1.86 6.60
C ALA A 349 -14.61 -0.64 5.75
N LEU A 350 -14.39 0.52 6.37
CA LEU A 350 -13.88 1.71 5.70
C LEU A 350 -12.57 1.42 4.97
N PHE A 351 -11.64 0.78 5.67
CA PHE A 351 -10.33 0.48 5.12
C PHE A 351 -10.41 -0.51 3.95
N ILE A 352 -11.09 -1.65 4.11
CA ILE A 352 -11.22 -2.64 3.03
C ILE A 352 -11.97 -2.05 1.84
N GLY A 353 -13.01 -1.25 2.08
CA GLY A 353 -13.72 -0.54 1.02
C GLY A 353 -12.81 0.43 0.27
N SER A 354 -11.93 1.14 1.00
CA SER A 354 -10.97 2.06 0.39
C SER A 354 -9.97 1.34 -0.51
N LEU A 355 -9.55 0.12 -0.18
CA LEU A 355 -8.62 -0.64 -1.03
C LEU A 355 -9.17 -0.86 -2.43
N ALA A 356 -10.46 -1.15 -2.57
CA ALA A 356 -11.07 -1.33 -3.87
C ALA A 356 -11.01 -0.06 -4.74
N PHE A 357 -11.09 1.10 -4.09
CA PHE A 357 -11.06 2.40 -4.73
C PHE A 357 -9.62 2.91 -4.96
N ILE A 358 -8.65 2.41 -4.20
CA ILE A 358 -7.21 2.67 -4.43
C ILE A 358 -6.70 1.75 -5.53
N ASN A 359 -6.89 0.43 -5.39
CA ASN A 359 -6.56 -0.61 -6.36
C ASN A 359 -7.54 -1.79 -6.24
N LEU A 360 -8.47 -1.90 -7.20
CA LEU A 360 -9.55 -2.89 -7.16
C LEU A 360 -9.08 -4.34 -6.98
N TRP A 361 -7.92 -4.68 -7.56
CA TRP A 361 -7.37 -6.03 -7.55
C TRP A 361 -6.91 -6.53 -6.18
N ASP A 362 -6.64 -5.61 -5.25
CA ASP A 362 -6.21 -5.96 -3.89
C ASP A 362 -7.39 -6.25 -2.94
N LEU A 363 -8.62 -5.86 -3.33
CA LEU A 363 -9.82 -6.14 -2.53
C LEU A 363 -10.04 -7.65 -2.34
N PRO A 364 -10.06 -8.51 -3.39
CA PRO A 364 -10.21 -9.96 -3.20
C PRO A 364 -9.13 -10.56 -2.31
N VAL A 365 -7.89 -10.10 -2.44
CA VAL A 365 -6.76 -10.58 -1.65
C VAL A 365 -6.96 -10.22 -0.17
N MET A 366 -7.26 -8.97 0.14
CA MET A 366 -7.45 -8.55 1.53
C MET A 366 -8.75 -9.09 2.15
N ALA A 367 -9.82 -9.25 1.37
CA ALA A 367 -11.02 -9.94 1.83
C ALA A 367 -10.73 -11.41 2.18
N ALA A 368 -9.92 -12.10 1.37
CA ALA A 368 -9.49 -13.47 1.66
C ALA A 368 -8.60 -13.54 2.90
N VAL A 369 -7.65 -12.61 3.07
CA VAL A 369 -6.80 -12.53 4.27
C VAL A 369 -7.64 -12.25 5.52
N LEU A 370 -8.60 -11.33 5.46
CA LEU A 370 -9.53 -11.06 6.56
C LEU A 370 -10.35 -12.32 6.90
N ALA A 371 -10.92 -12.97 5.88
CA ALA A 371 -11.73 -14.18 6.07
C ALA A 371 -10.91 -15.32 6.69
N ALA A 372 -9.69 -15.55 6.19
CA ALA A 372 -8.77 -16.55 6.74
C ALA A 372 -8.39 -16.21 8.19
N THR A 373 -8.09 -14.94 8.48
CA THR A 373 -7.74 -14.49 9.83
C THR A 373 -8.90 -14.70 10.81
N ALA A 374 -10.12 -14.29 10.41
CA ALA A 374 -11.32 -14.50 11.20
C ALA A 374 -11.60 -15.99 11.42
N LEU A 375 -11.43 -16.83 10.38
CA LEU A 375 -11.62 -18.28 10.48
C LEU A 375 -10.63 -18.92 11.44
N VAL A 376 -9.33 -18.62 11.31
CA VAL A 376 -8.27 -19.17 12.18
C VAL A 376 -8.53 -18.77 13.63
N LYS A 377 -8.88 -17.51 13.87
CA LYS A 377 -9.18 -17.03 15.22
C LYS A 377 -10.45 -17.68 15.79
N ALA A 378 -11.53 -17.77 15.00
CA ALA A 378 -12.77 -18.42 15.42
C ALA A 378 -12.58 -19.94 15.64
N PHE A 379 -11.67 -20.58 14.89
CA PHE A 379 -11.30 -21.98 15.07
C PHE A 379 -10.64 -22.20 16.44
N GLY A 380 -9.76 -21.28 16.86
CA GLY A 380 -9.22 -21.25 18.21
C GLY A 380 -10.30 -21.03 19.28
N ASP A 381 -11.20 -20.06 19.09
CA ASP A 381 -12.30 -19.77 20.03
C ASP A 381 -13.26 -20.96 20.25
N ARG A 382 -13.38 -21.81 19.23
CA ARG A 382 -14.27 -22.97 19.16
C ARG A 382 -13.55 -24.29 19.39
N GLU A 383 -12.33 -24.26 19.93
CA GLU A 383 -11.56 -25.46 20.30
C GLU A 383 -11.41 -26.44 19.13
N GLY A 384 -11.28 -25.93 17.91
CA GLY A 384 -11.09 -26.72 16.70
C GLY A 384 -12.38 -27.16 15.98
N ASN A 385 -13.56 -26.70 16.40
CA ASN A 385 -14.78 -26.96 15.64
C ASN A 385 -14.90 -26.05 14.40
N LEU A 386 -14.52 -26.59 13.23
CA LEU A 386 -14.50 -25.85 11.97
C LEU A 386 -15.86 -25.30 11.53
N ALA A 387 -16.95 -26.06 11.74
CA ALA A 387 -18.28 -25.64 11.30
C ALA A 387 -18.77 -24.41 12.07
N LEU A 388 -18.61 -24.42 13.40
CA LEU A 388 -18.97 -23.27 14.24
C LEU A 388 -18.03 -22.09 14.00
N ALA A 389 -16.73 -22.35 13.79
CA ALA A 389 -15.76 -21.31 13.48
C ALA A 389 -16.07 -20.60 12.16
N ALA A 390 -16.41 -21.36 11.12
CA ALA A 390 -16.82 -20.81 9.83
C ALA A 390 -18.08 -19.95 9.95
N MET A 391 -19.05 -20.38 10.77
CA MET A 391 -20.27 -19.61 11.03
C MET A 391 -19.95 -18.29 11.75
N ASP A 392 -19.16 -18.31 12.83
CA ASP A 392 -18.80 -17.10 13.57
C ASP A 392 -17.96 -16.13 12.72
N ALA A 393 -17.01 -16.66 11.94
CA ALA A 393 -16.22 -15.88 11.01
C ALA A 393 -17.12 -15.22 9.94
N ALA A 394 -18.05 -15.96 9.35
CA ALA A 394 -19.00 -15.43 8.36
C ALA A 394 -19.90 -14.34 8.96
N VAL A 395 -20.38 -14.54 10.20
CA VAL A 395 -21.21 -13.54 10.91
C VAL A 395 -20.48 -12.21 11.11
N VAL A 396 -19.15 -12.23 11.26
CA VAL A 396 -18.35 -11.00 11.38
C VAL A 396 -17.95 -10.44 10.01
N VAL A 397 -17.42 -11.29 9.14
CA VAL A 397 -16.80 -10.87 7.88
C VAL A 397 -17.84 -10.39 6.87
N LEU A 398 -18.97 -11.08 6.72
CA LEU A 398 -19.97 -10.71 5.72
C LEU A 398 -20.55 -9.30 5.97
N PRO A 399 -21.02 -8.92 7.18
CA PRO A 399 -21.48 -7.56 7.42
C PRO A 399 -20.40 -6.49 7.22
N VAL A 400 -19.14 -6.79 7.58
CA VAL A 400 -18.01 -5.88 7.36
C VAL A 400 -17.76 -5.66 5.87
N LEU A 401 -17.75 -6.71 5.05
CA LEU A 401 -17.58 -6.60 3.61
C LEU A 401 -18.77 -5.92 2.93
N VAL A 402 -20.00 -6.20 3.38
CA VAL A 402 -21.20 -5.49 2.89
C VAL A 402 -21.09 -4.00 3.21
N LEU A 403 -20.72 -3.63 4.44
CA LEU A 403 -20.52 -2.24 4.82
C LEU A 403 -19.40 -1.60 3.99
N ALA A 404 -18.29 -2.32 3.74
CA ALA A 404 -17.20 -1.85 2.90
C ALA A 404 -17.67 -1.50 1.48
N VAL A 405 -18.54 -2.32 0.88
CA VAL A 405 -19.11 -2.03 -0.45
C VAL A 405 -20.09 -0.85 -0.37
N VAL A 406 -20.97 -0.83 0.63
CA VAL A 406 -21.99 0.23 0.80
C VAL A 406 -21.34 1.61 0.97
N MET A 407 -20.26 1.71 1.75
CA MET A 407 -19.54 2.97 1.98
C MET A 407 -18.93 3.56 0.69
N PHE A 408 -18.64 2.73 -0.31
CA PHE A 408 -18.03 3.13 -1.58
C PHE A 408 -18.96 2.90 -2.78
N LEU A 409 -20.26 2.71 -2.54
CA LEU A 409 -21.25 2.47 -3.59
C LEU A 409 -21.23 3.54 -4.71
N PRO A 410 -21.08 4.85 -4.43
CA PRO A 410 -20.98 5.86 -5.50
C PRO A 410 -19.79 5.67 -6.43
N PHE A 411 -18.68 5.10 -5.95
CA PHE A 411 -17.54 4.75 -6.80
C PHE A 411 -17.90 3.58 -7.72
N TYR A 412 -18.50 2.51 -7.19
CA TYR A 412 -18.89 1.35 -8.00
C TYR A 412 -19.94 1.68 -9.06
N ASP A 413 -20.83 2.64 -8.80
CA ASP A 413 -21.87 3.06 -9.74
C ASP A 413 -21.30 3.84 -10.96
N SER A 414 -20.16 4.51 -10.77
CA SER A 414 -19.48 5.28 -11.82
C SER A 414 -18.29 4.55 -12.46
N PHE A 415 -17.97 3.34 -12.00
CA PHE A 415 -16.79 2.58 -12.44
C PHE A 415 -17.18 1.47 -13.42
N ASP A 416 -16.60 1.52 -14.62
CA ASP A 416 -16.70 0.46 -15.61
C ASP A 416 -15.46 -0.45 -15.54
N ALA A 417 -15.65 -1.68 -15.06
CA ALA A 417 -14.56 -2.64 -14.96
C ALA A 417 -14.10 -3.11 -16.35
N PRO A 418 -12.80 -3.07 -16.69
CA PRO A 418 -12.28 -3.58 -17.96
C PRO A 418 -12.30 -5.12 -18.04
N THR A 419 -12.66 -5.81 -16.96
CA THR A 419 -12.63 -7.28 -16.87
C THR A 419 -14.02 -7.88 -16.89
N SER A 420 -14.21 -8.89 -17.73
CA SER A 420 -15.51 -9.55 -17.95
C SER A 420 -15.76 -10.80 -17.11
N GLY A 421 -14.76 -11.28 -16.34
CA GLY A 421 -14.92 -12.40 -15.41
C GLY A 421 -13.67 -13.26 -15.23
N LEU A 422 -13.87 -14.47 -14.70
CA LEU A 422 -12.82 -15.46 -14.45
C LEU A 422 -12.90 -16.59 -15.50
N LEU A 423 -11.82 -16.80 -16.25
CA LEU A 423 -11.71 -17.86 -17.27
C LEU A 423 -10.38 -18.62 -17.12
N PRO A 424 -10.33 -19.92 -17.48
CA PRO A 424 -9.08 -20.67 -17.46
C PRO A 424 -8.14 -20.17 -18.56
N LEU A 425 -6.89 -19.87 -18.18
CA LEU A 425 -5.81 -19.59 -19.13
C LEU A 425 -5.32 -20.91 -19.74
N ARG A 426 -5.38 -21.06 -21.08
CA ARG A 426 -5.09 -22.32 -21.77
C ARG A 426 -3.89 -22.27 -22.73
N GLU A 427 -3.68 -21.14 -23.38
CA GLU A 427 -2.77 -21.05 -24.54
C GLU A 427 -1.38 -20.51 -24.18
N VAL A 428 -1.32 -19.70 -23.13
CA VAL A 428 -0.12 -18.99 -22.71
C VAL A 428 0.23 -19.48 -21.30
N ASN A 429 1.47 -19.93 -21.10
CA ASN A 429 1.91 -20.47 -19.82
C ASN A 429 3.24 -19.85 -19.39
N THR A 430 3.28 -19.34 -18.16
CA THR A 430 4.51 -18.89 -17.53
C THR A 430 5.46 -20.07 -17.30
N ARG A 431 6.67 -19.98 -17.86
CA ARG A 431 7.72 -20.96 -17.61
C ARG A 431 8.15 -20.90 -16.14
N PRO A 432 8.23 -22.04 -15.41
CA PRO A 432 8.62 -22.05 -14.00
C PRO A 432 9.96 -21.37 -13.71
N PHE A 433 10.91 -21.45 -14.65
CA PHE A 433 12.20 -20.78 -14.51
C PHE A 433 12.07 -19.25 -14.53
N LEU A 434 11.25 -18.68 -15.41
CA LEU A 434 11.03 -17.23 -15.47
C LEU A 434 10.29 -16.74 -14.22
N LEU A 435 9.32 -17.52 -13.73
CA LEU A 435 8.69 -17.24 -12.44
C LEU A 435 9.70 -17.25 -11.29
N PHE A 436 10.63 -18.21 -11.30
CA PHE A 436 11.72 -18.25 -10.32
C PHE A 436 12.67 -17.06 -10.45
N LEU A 437 12.93 -16.54 -11.64
CA LEU A 437 13.71 -15.31 -11.75
C LEU A 437 13.00 -14.11 -11.11
N VAL A 438 11.67 -14.02 -11.26
CA VAL A 438 10.87 -12.93 -10.68
C VAL A 438 10.71 -13.07 -9.16
N LEU A 439 10.34 -14.26 -8.66
CA LEU A 439 9.94 -14.47 -7.26
C LEU A 439 10.85 -15.43 -6.47
N GLY A 440 11.79 -16.10 -7.12
CA GLY A 440 12.59 -17.20 -6.57
C GLY A 440 13.32 -16.87 -5.27
N PRO A 441 14.05 -15.73 -5.15
CA PRO A 441 14.71 -15.37 -3.90
C PRO A 441 13.75 -15.32 -2.70
N PHE A 442 12.57 -14.73 -2.89
CA PHE A 442 11.53 -14.60 -1.86
C PHE A 442 10.89 -15.95 -1.53
N ILE A 443 10.64 -16.78 -2.55
CA ILE A 443 10.15 -18.15 -2.37
C ILE A 443 11.16 -18.97 -1.58
N LEU A 444 12.45 -18.91 -1.92
CA LEU A 444 13.50 -19.65 -1.22
C LEU A 444 13.59 -19.26 0.25
N ILE A 445 13.56 -17.96 0.57
CA ILE A 445 13.55 -17.48 1.96
C ILE A 445 12.34 -18.04 2.71
N THR A 446 11.15 -17.93 2.11
CA THR A 446 9.89 -18.38 2.74
C THR A 446 9.86 -19.89 2.95
N VAL A 447 10.19 -20.66 1.91
CA VAL A 447 10.16 -22.13 1.94
C VAL A 447 11.23 -22.68 2.89
N SER A 448 12.43 -22.10 2.90
CA SER A 448 13.50 -22.52 3.83
C SER A 448 13.08 -22.30 5.29
N PHE A 449 12.30 -21.25 5.56
CA PHE A 449 11.75 -21.02 6.89
C PHE A 449 10.68 -22.05 7.26
N LEU A 450 9.76 -22.38 6.34
CA LEU A 450 8.70 -23.37 6.58
C LEU A 450 9.25 -24.76 6.86
N PHE A 451 10.31 -25.19 6.16
CA PHE A 451 10.94 -26.51 6.40
C PHE A 451 11.73 -26.61 7.71
N ARG A 452 12.03 -25.47 8.35
CA ARG A 452 12.72 -25.45 9.64
C ARG A 452 11.77 -25.61 10.83
N GLN A 453 10.51 -25.23 10.67
CA GLN A 453 9.45 -25.41 11.67
C GLN A 453 8.96 -26.85 11.69
#